data_AF-A0A972R2K9-F1
#
_entry.id   AF-A0A972R2K9-F1
#
_cell.length_a   1.000
_cell.length_b   1.000
_cell.length_c   1.000
_cell.angle_alpha   90.00
_cell.angle_beta   90.00
_cell.angle_gamma   90.00
#
_symmetry.space_group_name_H-M   'P 1'
#
loop_
_entity.id
_entity.type
_entity.pdbx_description
1 polymer ?
#
loop_
_entity_poly.entity_id
_entity_poly.type
_entity_poly.pdbx_seq_one_letter_code
_entity_poly.pdbx_strand_id
1 'polypeptide(L)'
;MQVFNSLTRRKEKFVPLQQGEVGIYVCGVTAYDECHLGHARAYVAFDTIRRYLEYKGCKVNYVQNFTDVDDKIIARARELRGEKQEGDLKKLVGDIAERYIREYFQCLDRLGVKRADYYPRATEHIAEMLEIIKELIKKGYAYQINGDVFFEVGKLKGYGKLSGR
;
A
#
# COMPACT_ATOMS: atom_id res chain seq x y z
N MET A 1 -7.89 25.72 1.28
CA MET A 1 -7.65 24.50 2.06
C MET A 1 -6.16 24.39 2.34
N GLN A 2 -5.78 24.03 3.56
CA GLN A 2 -4.39 23.75 3.93
C GLN A 2 -4.27 22.32 4.43
N VAL A 3 -3.16 21.65 4.13
CA VAL A 3 -2.87 20.26 4.52
C VAL A 3 -1.53 20.24 5.26
N PHE A 4 -1.44 19.48 6.34
CA PHE A 4 -0.17 19.26 7.01
C PHE A 4 0.71 18.35 6.16
N ASN A 5 1.86 18.86 5.73
CA ASN A 5 2.80 18.13 4.88
C ASN A 5 3.94 17.57 5.74
N SER A 6 4.00 16.24 5.90
CA SER A 6 5.05 15.58 6.68
C SER A 6 6.47 15.90 6.20
N LEU A 7 6.66 16.16 4.90
CA LEU A 7 7.96 16.53 4.32
C LEU A 7 8.49 17.87 4.84
N THR A 8 7.59 18.83 5.09
CA THR A 8 7.96 20.19 5.51
C THR A 8 7.56 20.51 6.96
N ARG A 9 6.83 19.58 7.60
CA ARG A 9 6.33 19.65 8.99
C ARG A 9 5.49 20.90 9.28
N ARG A 10 4.74 21.39 8.29
CA ARG A 10 3.87 22.56 8.42
C ARG A 10 2.60 22.39 7.61
N LYS A 11 1.59 23.22 7.90
CA LYS A 11 0.40 23.34 7.06
C LYS A 11 0.76 24.15 5.82
N GLU A 12 0.49 23.58 4.65
CA GLU A 12 0.75 24.22 3.36
C GLU A 12 -0.56 24.37 2.58
N LYS A 13 -0.63 25.38 1.71
CA LYS A 13 -1.75 25.52 0.79
C LYS A 13 -1.75 24.30 -0.14
N PHE A 14 -2.85 23.55 -0.15
CA PHE A 14 -3.00 22.47 -1.10
C PHE A 14 -3.27 23.04 -2.49
N VAL A 15 -2.45 22.63 -3.46
CA VAL A 15 -2.58 22.96 -4.88
C VAL A 15 -2.52 21.65 -5.65
N PRO A 16 -3.59 21.25 -6.37
CA PRO A 16 -3.59 20.01 -7.13
C PRO A 16 -2.61 20.10 -8.31
N LEU A 17 -2.06 18.96 -8.74
CA LEU A 17 -1.19 18.92 -9.93
C LEU A 17 -1.95 19.31 -11.21
N GLN A 18 -3.22 18.90 -11.32
CA GLN A 18 -4.12 19.26 -12.40
C GLN A 18 -5.36 19.95 -11.80
N GLN A 19 -5.75 21.10 -12.34
CA GLN A 19 -6.86 21.87 -11.80
C GLN A 19 -8.15 21.05 -11.83
N GLY A 20 -8.82 20.95 -10.67
CA GLY A 20 -10.06 20.18 -10.52
C GLY A 20 -9.88 18.68 -10.30
N GLU A 21 -8.66 18.15 -10.38
CA GLU A 21 -8.39 16.72 -10.21
C GLU A 21 -7.39 16.45 -9.08
N VAL A 22 -7.64 15.40 -8.30
CA VAL A 22 -6.77 15.02 -7.18
C VAL A 22 -6.51 13.52 -7.20
N GLY A 23 -5.24 13.14 -7.30
CA GLY A 23 -4.79 11.76 -7.07
C GLY A 23 -4.47 11.53 -5.59
N ILE A 24 -4.96 10.44 -5.02
CA ILE A 24 -4.65 10.00 -3.66
C ILE A 24 -4.17 8.55 -3.72
N TYR A 25 -3.02 8.27 -3.10
CA TYR A 25 -2.57 6.91 -2.80
C TYR A 25 -2.47 6.74 -1.29
N VAL A 26 -3.11 5.70 -0.74
CA VAL A 26 -3.01 5.33 0.67
C VAL A 26 -2.59 3.86 0.75
N CYS A 27 -1.54 3.57 1.52
CA CYS A 27 -1.13 2.19 1.76
C CYS A 27 -2.29 1.39 2.36
N GLY A 28 -2.64 0.26 1.75
CA GLY A 28 -3.63 -0.66 2.30
C GLY A 28 -3.01 -1.64 3.29
N VAL A 29 -3.71 -2.76 3.51
CA VAL A 29 -3.34 -3.78 4.50
C VAL A 29 -2.46 -4.86 3.89
N THR A 30 -1.65 -5.50 4.73
CA THR A 30 -1.14 -6.85 4.46
C THR A 30 -2.24 -7.85 4.79
N ALA A 31 -2.67 -8.64 3.81
CA ALA A 31 -3.85 -9.49 3.91
C ALA A 31 -3.56 -10.82 4.63
N TYR A 32 -3.16 -10.74 5.91
CA TYR A 32 -2.82 -11.92 6.73
C TYR A 32 -3.65 -12.05 8.02
N ASP A 33 -4.37 -11.01 8.42
CA ASP A 33 -5.15 -10.96 9.66
C ASP A 33 -6.34 -9.97 9.55
N GLU A 34 -7.23 -10.00 10.55
CA GLU A 34 -8.43 -9.19 10.62
C GLU A 34 -8.15 -7.67 10.69
N CYS A 35 -9.09 -6.89 10.15
CA CYS A 35 -9.03 -5.44 10.21
C CYS A 35 -9.26 -4.93 11.64
N HIS A 36 -8.20 -4.49 12.33
CA HIS A 36 -8.29 -3.91 13.67
C HIS A 36 -8.60 -2.39 13.66
N LEU A 37 -8.90 -1.80 14.83
CA LEU A 37 -9.29 -0.39 14.98
C LEU A 37 -8.29 0.62 14.40
N GLY A 38 -6.98 0.31 14.45
CA GLY A 38 -5.95 1.14 13.81
C GLY A 38 -6.14 1.31 12.30
N HIS A 39 -6.50 0.24 11.58
CA HIS A 39 -6.83 0.27 10.17
C HIS A 39 -8.10 1.10 9.93
N ALA A 40 -9.15 0.82 10.69
CA ALA A 40 -10.41 1.55 10.59
C ALA A 40 -10.21 3.07 10.75
N ARG A 41 -9.44 3.50 11.76
CA ARG A 41 -9.11 4.92 11.98
C ARG A 41 -8.44 5.54 10.76
N ALA A 42 -7.45 4.87 10.17
CA ALA A 42 -6.74 5.38 9.01
C ALA A 42 -7.69 5.55 7.81
N TYR A 43 -8.47 4.52 7.50
CA TYR A 43 -9.31 4.51 6.30
C TYR A 43 -10.53 5.43 6.41
N VAL A 44 -11.11 5.59 7.60
CA VAL A 44 -12.14 6.62 7.87
C VAL A 44 -11.57 8.02 7.71
N ALA A 45 -10.33 8.27 8.18
CA ALA A 45 -9.70 9.59 8.03
C ALA A 45 -9.46 9.95 6.56
N PHE A 46 -8.95 9.01 5.75
CA PHE A 46 -8.73 9.24 4.33
C PHE A 46 -10.03 9.30 3.52
N ASP A 47 -11.05 8.53 3.88
CA ASP A 47 -12.40 8.67 3.32
C ASP A 47 -12.98 10.05 3.59
N THR A 48 -12.81 10.57 4.81
CA THR A 48 -13.22 11.94 5.17
C THR A 48 -12.51 12.98 4.30
N ILE A 49 -11.19 12.81 4.07
CA ILE A 49 -10.42 13.69 3.18
C ILE A 49 -10.94 13.62 1.74
N ARG A 50 -11.15 12.41 1.20
CA ARG A 50 -11.71 12.21 -0.14
C ARG A 50 -13.07 12.89 -0.28
N ARG A 51 -14.00 12.63 0.65
CA ARG A 51 -15.35 13.21 0.62
C ARG A 51 -15.32 14.73 0.68
N TYR A 52 -14.40 15.31 1.46
CA TYR A 52 -14.24 16.76 1.51
C TYR A 52 -13.75 17.33 0.17
N LEU A 53 -12.79 16.67 -0.49
CA LEU A 53 -12.32 17.07 -1.82
C LEU A 53 -13.42 16.98 -2.89
N GLU A 54 -14.19 15.88 -2.87
CA GLU A 54 -15.35 15.69 -3.75
C GLU A 54 -16.40 16.78 -3.52
N TYR A 55 -16.71 17.11 -2.25
CA TYR A 55 -17.59 18.22 -1.88
C TYR A 55 -17.09 19.58 -2.39
N LYS A 56 -15.76 19.78 -2.45
CA LYS A 56 -15.14 20.99 -3.01
C LYS A 56 -15.16 21.03 -4.55
N GLY A 57 -15.75 20.04 -5.21
CA GLY A 57 -15.88 19.95 -6.65
C GLY A 57 -14.68 19.31 -7.35
N CYS A 58 -13.78 18.65 -6.61
CA CYS A 58 -12.66 17.93 -7.21
C CYS A 58 -13.09 16.54 -7.67
N LYS A 59 -12.63 16.12 -8.85
CA LYS A 59 -12.63 14.71 -9.24
C LYS A 59 -11.47 14.02 -8.54
N VAL A 60 -11.76 13.09 -7.63
CA VAL A 60 -10.74 12.35 -6.89
C VAL A 60 -10.51 11.00 -7.54
N ASN A 61 -9.24 10.65 -7.78
CA ASN A 61 -8.79 9.32 -8.14
C ASN A 61 -8.05 8.72 -6.94
N TYR A 62 -8.69 7.78 -6.25
CA TYR A 62 -8.20 7.17 -5.02
C TYR A 62 -7.74 5.72 -5.25
N VAL A 63 -6.46 5.46 -5.00
CA VAL A 63 -5.83 4.15 -5.10
C VAL A 63 -5.41 3.64 -3.73
N GLN A 64 -5.64 2.37 -3.47
CA GLN A 64 -5.23 1.70 -2.24
C GLN A 64 -4.81 0.27 -2.51
N ASN A 65 -3.55 -0.08 -2.26
CA ASN A 65 -3.04 -1.41 -2.61
C ASN A 65 -3.48 -2.50 -1.62
N PHE A 66 -3.41 -3.76 -2.04
CA PHE A 66 -3.32 -4.89 -1.11
C PHE A 66 -1.92 -5.51 -1.18
N THR A 67 -1.31 -5.72 -0.03
CA THR A 67 -0.11 -6.55 0.07
C THR A 67 -0.56 -7.98 0.31
N ASP A 68 -0.70 -8.75 -0.77
CA ASP A 68 -1.23 -10.11 -0.83
C ASP A 68 -0.14 -11.19 -0.93
N VAL A 69 1.13 -10.77 -0.88
CA VAL A 69 2.30 -11.62 -0.66
C VAL A 69 3.27 -10.91 0.29
N ASP A 70 3.61 -11.57 1.39
CA ASP A 70 4.48 -11.05 2.45
C ASP A 70 4.92 -12.21 3.36
N ASP A 71 6.04 -12.05 4.06
CA ASP A 71 6.55 -13.05 5.01
C ASP A 71 5.51 -13.42 6.07
N LYS A 72 4.67 -12.48 6.50
CA LYS A 72 3.58 -12.76 7.47
C LYS A 72 2.52 -13.69 6.91
N ILE A 73 2.15 -13.53 5.63
CA ILE A 73 1.17 -14.39 4.98
C ILE A 73 1.78 -15.79 4.79
N ILE A 74 3.04 -15.87 4.40
CA ILE A 74 3.78 -17.14 4.24
C ILE A 74 3.90 -17.86 5.58
N ALA A 75 4.24 -17.15 6.66
CA ALA A 75 4.30 -17.71 8.01
C ALA A 75 2.94 -18.25 8.45
N ARG A 76 1.87 -17.46 8.26
CA ARG A 76 0.50 -17.89 8.57
C ARG A 76 0.07 -19.12 7.77
N ALA A 77 0.43 -19.18 6.49
CA ALA A 77 0.19 -20.33 5.64
C ALA A 77 0.92 -21.58 6.16
N ARG A 78 2.17 -21.44 6.59
CA ARG A 78 2.94 -22.55 7.19
C ARG A 78 2.32 -23.05 8.50
N GLU A 79 1.88 -22.13 9.36
CA GLU A 79 1.17 -22.47 10.60
C GLU A 79 -0.10 -23.29 10.32
N LEU A 80 -0.94 -22.82 9.38
CA LEU A 80 -2.20 -23.48 9.02
C LEU A 80 -2.00 -24.83 8.33
N ARG A 81 -0.90 -24.99 7.60
CA ARG A 81 -0.51 -26.25 6.96
C ARG A 81 -0.07 -27.32 7.97
N GLY A 82 0.43 -26.90 9.14
CA GLY A 82 0.95 -27.79 10.17
C GLY A 82 2.16 -28.62 9.71
N GLU A 83 2.58 -29.59 10.53
CA GLU A 83 3.77 -30.43 10.30
C GLU A 83 3.67 -31.32 9.06
N LYS A 84 2.46 -31.62 8.58
CA LYS A 84 2.23 -32.63 7.53
C LYS A 84 2.73 -32.21 6.16
N GLN A 85 3.05 -30.93 5.96
CA GLN A 85 3.55 -30.39 4.68
C GLN A 85 2.79 -30.91 3.44
N GLU A 86 1.49 -31.16 3.57
CA GLU A 86 0.62 -31.53 2.46
C GLU A 86 -0.01 -30.25 1.87
N GLY A 87 -0.28 -30.24 0.57
CA GLY A 87 -0.87 -29.10 -0.14
C GLY A 87 0.13 -28.04 -0.65
N ASP A 88 -0.34 -27.26 -1.62
CA ASP A 88 0.41 -26.18 -2.29
C ASP A 88 0.44 -24.92 -1.42
N LEU A 89 1.63 -24.56 -0.93
CA LEU A 89 1.86 -23.36 -0.12
C LEU A 89 1.43 -22.08 -0.83
N LYS A 90 1.66 -21.99 -2.15
CA LYS A 90 1.30 -20.81 -2.94
C LYS A 90 -0.22 -20.64 -2.96
N LYS A 91 -0.95 -21.74 -3.17
CA LYS A 91 -2.40 -21.75 -3.11
C LYS A 91 -2.90 -21.28 -1.74
N LEU A 92 -2.29 -21.77 -0.65
CA LEU A 92 -2.69 -21.39 0.70
C LEU A 92 -2.43 -19.91 1.01
N VAL A 93 -1.29 -19.35 0.57
CA VAL A 93 -0.99 -17.91 0.66
C VAL A 93 -2.06 -17.09 -0.05
N GLY A 94 -2.45 -17.50 -1.27
CA GLY A 94 -3.54 -16.85 -2.01
C GLY A 94 -4.88 -16.96 -1.30
N ASP A 95 -5.25 -18.15 -0.82
CA ASP A 95 -6.52 -18.40 -0.11
C ASP A 95 -6.62 -17.55 1.18
N ILE A 96 -5.51 -17.37 1.89
CA ILE A 96 -5.42 -16.49 3.06
C ILE A 96 -5.62 -15.02 2.67
N ALA A 97 -4.91 -14.55 1.64
CA ALA A 97 -5.06 -13.18 1.17
C ALA A 97 -6.50 -12.88 0.74
N GLU A 98 -7.14 -13.77 -0.03
CA GLU A 98 -8.54 -13.61 -0.45
C GLU A 98 -9.52 -13.55 0.71
N ARG A 99 -9.30 -14.38 1.74
CA ARG A 99 -10.11 -14.35 2.95
C ARG A 99 -10.05 -12.97 3.61
N TYR A 100 -8.85 -12.48 3.90
CA TYR A 100 -8.69 -11.23 4.63
C TYR A 100 -9.02 -9.99 3.79
N ILE A 101 -8.88 -10.05 2.46
CA ILE A 101 -9.38 -9.00 1.56
C ILE A 101 -10.91 -8.93 1.62
N ARG A 102 -11.62 -10.07 1.67
CA ARG A 102 -13.08 -10.08 1.84
C ARG A 102 -13.51 -9.51 3.19
N GLU A 103 -12.85 -9.93 4.27
CA GLU A 103 -13.12 -9.41 5.62
C GLU A 103 -12.83 -7.91 5.74
N TYR A 104 -11.77 -7.44 5.08
CA TYR A 104 -11.44 -6.03 4.94
C TYR A 104 -12.60 -5.22 4.33
N PHE A 105 -13.15 -5.68 3.19
CA PHE A 105 -14.28 -4.99 2.56
C PHE A 105 -15.53 -5.01 3.44
N GLN A 106 -15.84 -6.14 4.07
CA GLN A 106 -16.96 -6.22 5.00
C GLN A 106 -16.82 -5.22 6.16
N CYS A 107 -15.62 -5.06 6.71
CA CYS A 107 -15.35 -4.09 7.76
C CYS A 107 -15.58 -2.66 7.28
N LEU A 108 -15.00 -2.27 6.14
CA LEU A 108 -15.09 -0.91 5.63
C LEU A 108 -16.49 -0.53 5.14
N ASP A 109 -17.19 -1.46 4.50
CA ASP A 109 -18.57 -1.25 4.06
C ASP A 109 -19.49 -1.02 5.28
N ARG A 110 -19.28 -1.76 6.39
CA ARG A 110 -20.01 -1.56 7.66
C ARG A 110 -19.70 -0.21 8.32
N LEU A 111 -18.50 0.32 8.11
CA LEU A 111 -18.10 1.66 8.58
C LEU A 111 -18.58 2.79 7.65
N GLY A 112 -19.21 2.48 6.51
CA GLY A 112 -19.65 3.48 5.53
C GLY A 112 -18.51 4.13 4.76
N VAL A 113 -17.31 3.53 4.78
CA VAL A 113 -16.16 4.01 4.03
C VAL A 113 -16.40 3.78 2.54
N LYS A 114 -16.21 4.81 1.71
CA LYS A 114 -16.34 4.68 0.26
C LYS A 114 -15.15 3.88 -0.27
N ARG A 115 -15.42 2.80 -1.00
CA ARG A 115 -14.38 2.00 -1.66
C ARG A 115 -13.50 2.87 -2.55
N ALA A 116 -12.19 2.63 -2.54
CA ALA A 116 -11.23 3.26 -3.45
C ALA A 116 -11.57 2.92 -4.90
N ASP A 117 -11.09 3.75 -5.83
CA ASP A 117 -11.36 3.57 -7.26
C ASP A 117 -10.55 2.39 -7.82
N TYR A 118 -9.37 2.11 -7.24
CA TYR A 118 -8.52 0.97 -7.61
C TYR A 118 -7.89 0.30 -6.39
N TYR A 119 -7.82 -1.03 -6.45
CA TYR A 119 -7.20 -1.89 -5.44
C TYR A 119 -6.10 -2.79 -6.02
N PRO A 120 -4.95 -2.23 -6.46
CA PRO A 120 -3.88 -3.03 -7.06
C PRO A 120 -3.32 -4.03 -6.05
N ARG A 121 -3.09 -5.27 -6.49
CA ARG A 121 -2.49 -6.33 -5.68
C ARG A 121 -1.00 -6.45 -5.99
N ALA A 122 -0.19 -6.71 -4.97
CA ALA A 122 1.26 -6.86 -5.19
C ALA A 122 1.55 -8.01 -6.16
N THR A 123 0.85 -9.13 -6.07
CA THR A 123 1.04 -10.27 -6.98
C THR A 123 0.71 -9.98 -8.45
N GLU A 124 -0.14 -8.98 -8.72
CA GLU A 124 -0.57 -8.59 -10.07
C GLU A 124 0.42 -7.61 -10.75
N HIS A 125 1.33 -7.00 -9.98
CA HIS A 125 2.27 -5.98 -10.46
C HIS A 125 3.75 -6.39 -10.37
N ILE A 126 4.03 -7.71 -10.32
CA ILE A 126 5.40 -8.23 -10.26
C ILE A 126 6.21 -7.79 -11.48
N ALA A 127 5.61 -7.76 -12.67
CA ALA A 127 6.31 -7.37 -13.89
C ALA A 127 6.82 -5.92 -13.80
N GLU A 128 5.98 -5.00 -13.36
CA GLU A 128 6.31 -3.58 -13.18
C GLU A 128 7.35 -3.38 -12.08
N MET A 129 7.24 -4.13 -10.98
CA MET A 129 8.27 -4.13 -9.93
C MET A 129 9.64 -4.56 -10.48
N LEU A 130 9.68 -5.62 -11.30
CA LEU A 130 10.92 -6.07 -11.94
C LEU A 130 11.49 -5.03 -12.91
N GLU A 131 10.66 -4.33 -13.68
CA GLU A 131 11.12 -3.26 -14.56
C GLU A 131 11.72 -2.09 -13.77
N ILE A 132 11.10 -1.66 -12.67
CA ILE A 132 11.65 -0.63 -11.79
C ILE A 132 13.00 -1.08 -11.22
N ILE A 133 13.10 -2.33 -10.75
CA ILE A 133 14.35 -2.88 -10.20
C ILE A 133 15.46 -2.87 -11.26
N LYS A 134 15.18 -3.33 -12.49
CA LYS A 134 16.14 -3.31 -13.61
C LYS A 134 16.61 -1.89 -13.91
N GLU A 135 15.70 -0.91 -13.94
CA GLU A 135 16.07 0.48 -14.14
C GLU A 135 16.97 1.03 -13.02
N LEU A 136 16.66 0.69 -11.76
CA LEU A 136 17.45 1.12 -10.62
C LEU A 136 18.87 0.54 -10.66
N ILE A 137 19.02 -0.74 -11.06
CA ILE A 137 20.33 -1.36 -11.29
C ILE A 137 21.06 -0.62 -12.41
N LYS A 138 20.40 -0.39 -13.55
CA LYS A 138 20.99 0.31 -14.71
C LYS A 138 21.46 1.72 -14.35
N LYS A 139 20.71 2.45 -13.52
CA LYS A 139 21.05 3.79 -13.04
C LYS A 139 22.08 3.77 -11.90
N GLY A 140 22.50 2.58 -11.44
CA GLY A 140 23.47 2.40 -10.36
C GLY A 140 22.92 2.69 -8.96
N TYR A 141 21.59 2.77 -8.78
CA TYR A 141 20.92 2.96 -7.49
C TYR A 141 20.54 1.65 -6.80
N ALA A 142 20.71 0.50 -7.46
CA ALA A 142 20.52 -0.82 -6.86
C ALA A 142 21.69 -1.73 -7.23
N TYR A 143 21.92 -2.75 -6.41
CA TYR A 143 22.99 -3.74 -6.58
C TYR A 143 22.53 -5.11 -6.08
N GLN A 144 23.14 -6.17 -6.60
CA GLN A 144 22.80 -7.54 -6.25
C GLN A 144 23.84 -8.13 -5.29
N ILE A 145 23.39 -8.82 -4.24
CA ILE A 145 24.23 -9.62 -3.33
C ILE A 145 23.51 -10.93 -3.03
N ASN A 146 24.18 -12.07 -3.20
CA ASN A 146 23.68 -13.40 -2.84
C ASN A 146 22.29 -13.75 -3.41
N GLY A 147 21.96 -13.24 -4.59
CA GLY A 147 20.66 -13.46 -5.24
C GLY A 147 19.62 -12.38 -4.96
N ASP A 148 19.78 -11.61 -3.88
CA ASP A 148 18.89 -10.50 -3.52
C ASP A 148 19.33 -9.19 -4.17
N VAL A 149 18.37 -8.28 -4.40
CA VAL A 149 18.62 -6.94 -4.93
C VAL A 149 18.32 -5.89 -3.86
N PHE A 150 19.31 -5.04 -3.59
CA PHE A 150 19.25 -3.98 -2.59
C PHE A 150 19.27 -2.60 -3.24
N PHE A 151 18.58 -1.64 -2.63
CA PHE A 151 18.64 -0.23 -3.02
C PHE A 151 19.76 0.50 -2.24
N GLU A 152 20.63 1.20 -2.95
CA GLU A 152 21.76 1.93 -2.36
C GLU A 152 21.33 3.32 -1.87
N VAL A 153 20.91 3.37 -0.60
CA VAL A 153 20.41 4.59 0.04
C VAL A 153 21.44 5.73 0.04
N GLY A 154 22.75 5.43 0.11
CA GLY A 154 23.81 6.44 0.14
C GLY A 154 23.95 7.23 -1.17
N LYS A 155 23.47 6.67 -2.29
CA LYS A 155 23.45 7.39 -3.58
C LYS A 155 22.26 8.33 -3.73
N LEU A 156 21.19 8.14 -2.94
CA LEU A 156 19.99 8.96 -3.04
C LEU A 156 20.15 10.24 -2.21
N LYS A 157 20.38 11.36 -2.88
CA LYS A 157 20.44 12.68 -2.24
C LYS A 157 19.12 12.99 -1.51
N GLY A 158 19.22 13.29 -0.23
CA GLY A 158 18.07 13.61 0.62
C GLY A 158 17.25 12.40 1.07
N TYR A 159 17.83 11.19 1.04
CA TYR A 159 17.24 10.06 1.76
C TYR A 159 17.08 10.39 3.24
N GLY A 160 15.93 10.05 3.84
CA GLY A 160 15.62 10.40 5.24
C GLY A 160 14.81 11.69 5.43
N LYS A 161 14.75 12.58 4.42
CA LYS A 161 14.07 13.89 4.52
C LYS A 161 12.61 13.83 4.98
N LEU A 162 11.88 12.78 4.61
CA LEU A 162 10.47 12.61 5.00
C LEU A 162 10.33 12.32 6.51
N SER A 163 11.24 11.54 7.08
CA SER A 163 11.31 11.29 8.52
C SER A 163 12.06 12.38 9.29
N GLY A 164 12.73 13.31 8.59
CA GLY A 164 13.65 14.30 9.16
C GLY A 164 14.98 13.71 9.63
N ARG A 165 15.49 12.74 8.87
CA ARG A 165 16.86 12.23 8.95
C ARG A 165 17.69 12.82 7.82
#